data_AF-A0A958D3B0-F1
#
_entry.id   AF-A0A958D3B0-F1
#
_cell.length_a   1.000
_cell.length_b   1.000
_cell.length_c   1.000
_cell.angle_alpha   90.00
_cell.angle_beta   90.00
_cell.angle_gamma   90.00
#
_symmetry.space_group_name_H-M   'P 1'
#
loop_
_entity.id
_entity.type
_entity.pdbx_description
1 polymer ?
#
loop_
_entity_poly.entity_id
_entity_poly.type
_entity_poly.pdbx_seq_one_letter_code
_entity_poly.pdbx_strand_id
1 'polypeptide(L)' 'MGKLTFETDIHLVLIRGAGDLASGVAWRLHRCGFPVVMTELPAPLVVRRTVAFAEAVYSGETFVQGTHARL' A
#
# COMPACT_ATOMS: atom_id res chain seq x y z
N MET A 1 11.52 10.76 -36.41
CA MET A 1 10.41 10.83 -35.43
C MET A 1 10.38 9.52 -34.63
N GLY A 2 11.43 9.25 -33.85
CA GLY A 2 11.50 8.04 -33.02
C GLY A 2 10.66 8.24 -31.78
N LYS A 3 9.73 7.32 -31.49
CA LYS A 3 9.06 7.30 -30.19
C LYS A 3 10.13 7.09 -29.14
N LEU A 4 10.38 8.12 -28.32
CA LEU A 4 11.15 8.00 -27.08
C LEU A 4 10.26 7.23 -26.09
N THR A 5 10.15 5.91 -26.26
CA THR A 5 9.59 5.04 -25.23
C THR A 5 10.63 4.93 -24.13
N PHE A 6 10.58 5.88 -23.19
CA PHE A 6 11.19 5.64 -21.88
C PHE A 6 10.41 4.47 -21.27
N GLU A 7 10.98 3.28 -21.37
CA GLU A 7 10.53 2.14 -20.61
C GLU A 7 10.92 2.40 -19.15
N THR A 8 10.10 3.20 -18.47
CA THR A 8 10.25 3.41 -17.03
C THR A 8 9.96 2.06 -16.38
N ASP A 9 11.01 1.37 -15.95
CA ASP A 9 10.89 0.14 -15.18
C ASP A 9 10.15 0.47 -13.88
N ILE A 10 8.82 0.29 -13.86
CA ILE A 10 8.00 0.64 -12.71
C ILE A 10 8.19 -0.48 -11.68
N HIS A 11 9.14 -0.29 -10.76
CA HIS A 11 9.44 -1.28 -9.73
C HIS A 11 8.27 -1.46 -8.75
N LEU A 12 7.81 -2.71 -8.63
CA LEU A 12 6.87 -3.13 -7.58
C LEU A 12 7.55 -3.02 -6.22
N VAL A 13 6.92 -2.30 -5.28
CA VAL A 13 7.38 -2.23 -3.90
C VAL A 13 6.59 -3.20 -3.03
N LEU A 14 7.30 -4.15 -2.42
CA LEU A 14 6.75 -5.05 -1.41
C LEU A 14 7.05 -4.52 -0.01
N ILE A 15 6.03 -4.31 0.81
CA ILE A 15 6.16 -3.87 2.20
C ILE A 15 5.74 -5.00 3.13
N ARG A 16 6.64 -5.38 4.05
CA ARG A 16 6.30 -6.32 5.12
C ARG A 16 5.59 -5.56 6.24
N GLY A 17 4.31 -5.86 6.43
CA GLY A 17 3.43 -5.27 7.44
C GLY A 17 2.50 -4.22 6.83
N ALA A 18 1.36 -3.99 7.50
CA ALA A 18 0.34 -3.01 7.15
C ALA A 18 -0.18 -2.19 8.34
N GLY A 19 0.59 -2.15 9.45
CA GLY A 19 0.35 -1.24 10.57
C GLY A 19 0.65 0.24 10.24
N ASP A 20 0.59 1.11 11.26
CA ASP A 20 0.67 2.57 11.12
C ASP A 20 1.86 3.06 10.25
N LEU A 21 3.07 2.62 10.57
CA LEU A 21 4.29 3.04 9.86
C LEU A 21 4.31 2.52 8.42
N ALA A 22 3.99 1.24 8.22
CA ALA A 22 3.96 0.63 6.89
C ALA A 22 2.90 1.29 6.00
N SER A 23 1.75 1.66 6.58
CA SER A 23 0.68 2.35 5.86
C SER A 23 1.10 3.74 5.39
N GLY A 24 1.84 4.49 6.21
CA GLY A 24 2.40 5.78 5.79
C GLY A 24 3.41 5.65 4.63
N VAL A 25 4.26 4.62 4.67
CA VAL A 25 5.21 4.32 3.59
C VAL A 25 4.46 3.95 2.30
N ALA A 26 3.49 3.03 2.40
CA ALA A 26 2.66 2.59 1.27
C ALA A 26 1.92 3.78 0.63
N TRP A 27 1.29 4.62 1.46
CA TRP A 27 0.58 5.81 1.00
C TRP A 27 1.49 6.77 0.23
N ARG A 28 2.72 7.03 0.74
CA ARG A 28 3.67 7.93 0.07
C ARG A 28 4.13 7.35 -1.26
N LEU A 29 4.50 6.07 -1.29
CA LEU A 29 4.98 5.41 -2.49
C LEU A 29 3.90 5.32 -3.56
N HIS A 30 2.68 4.95 -3.17
CA HIS A 30 1.53 4.93 -4.07
C HIS A 30 1.28 6.31 -4.70
N ARG A 31 1.33 7.38 -3.91
CA ARG A 31 1.20 8.77 -4.42
C ARG A 31 2.36 9.20 -5.31
N CYS A 32 3.52 8.57 -5.20
CA CYS A 32 4.66 8.78 -6.09
C CYS A 32 4.56 7.95 -7.39
N GLY A 33 3.49 7.17 -7.57
CA GLY A 33 3.26 6.36 -8.77
C GLY A 33 3.86 4.96 -8.72
N PHE A 34 4.41 4.53 -7.58
CA PHE A 34 4.87 3.16 -7.43
C PHE A 34 3.69 2.20 -7.21
N PRO A 35 3.67 1.04 -7.88
CA PRO A 35 2.81 -0.06 -7.51
C PRO A 35 3.30 -0.61 -6.16
N VAL A 36 2.36 -0.79 -5.23
CA VAL A 36 2.65 -1.21 -3.86
C VAL A 36 1.83 -2.45 -3.52
N VAL A 37 2.49 -3.45 -2.95
CA VAL A 37 1.85 -4.61 -2.32
C VAL A 37 2.34 -4.69 -0.89
N MET A 38 1.45 -5.06 0.02
CA MET A 38 1.74 -5.20 1.44
C MET A 38 1.41 -6.63 1.89
N THR A 39 2.15 -7.14 2.86
CA THR A 39 1.83 -8.42 3.53
C THR A 39 1.48 -8.15 4.98
N GLU A 40 0.55 -8.88 5.57
CA GLU A 40 0.23 -8.76 6.99
C GLU A 40 -0.19 -10.11 7.58
N LEU A 41 -0.15 -10.24 8.91
CA LEU A 41 -0.67 -11.40 9.62
C LEU A 41 -2.18 -11.53 9.41
N PRO A 42 -2.75 -12.76 9.42
CA PRO A 42 -4.21 -12.95 9.36
C PRO A 42 -4.97 -12.26 10.50
N ALA A 43 -4.32 -12.05 11.65
CA ALA A 43 -4.81 -11.24 12.75
C ALA A 43 -3.78 -10.12 13.03
N PRO A 44 -3.86 -8.98 12.31
CA PRO A 44 -2.93 -7.87 12.48
C PRO A 44 -2.84 -7.39 13.94
N LEU A 45 -1.62 -7.14 14.41
CA LEU A 45 -1.34 -6.62 15.77
C LEU A 45 -1.43 -5.08 15.84
N VAL A 46 -2.06 -4.45 14.85
CA VAL A 46 -2.15 -3.00 14.75
C VAL A 46 -3.02 -2.44 15.88
N VAL A 47 -2.51 -1.42 16.56
CA VAL A 47 -3.26 -0.74 17.64
C VAL A 47 -4.35 0.15 17.05
N ARG A 48 -4.02 0.93 16.00
CA ARG A 48 -4.92 1.92 15.41
C ARG A 48 -5.43 1.49 14.04
N ARG A 49 -6.44 0.62 14.05
CA ARG A 49 -7.02 0.02 12.85
C ARG A 49 -7.56 1.02 11.83
N THR A 50 -8.23 2.09 12.27
CA THR A 50 -8.90 3.06 11.37
C THR A 50 -7.94 3.93 10.54
N VAL A 51 -6.64 3.91 10.85
CA VAL A 51 -5.62 4.69 10.14
C VAL A 51 -4.56 3.80 9.47
N ALA A 52 -4.79 2.49 9.44
CA ALA A 52 -3.84 1.51 8.93
C ALA A 52 -4.48 0.61 7.87
N PHE A 53 -3.72 0.30 6.82
CA PHE A 53 -4.17 -0.60 5.75
C PHE A 53 -4.39 -2.04 6.23
N ALA A 54 -3.83 -2.41 7.37
CA ALA A 54 -4.10 -3.67 8.06
C ALA A 54 -5.60 -3.93 8.31
N GLU A 55 -6.44 -2.88 8.36
CA GLU A 55 -7.90 -3.07 8.46
C GLU A 55 -8.46 -3.93 7.32
N ALA A 56 -7.91 -3.82 6.11
CA ALA A 56 -8.35 -4.61 4.96
C ALA A 56 -8.23 -6.13 5.18
N VAL A 57 -7.37 -6.59 6.11
CA VAL A 57 -7.32 -8.02 6.47
C VAL A 57 -8.62 -8.48 7.14
N TYR A 58 -9.27 -7.59 7.90
CA TYR A 58 -10.53 -7.90 8.58
C TYR A 58 -11.76 -7.59 7.72
N SER A 59 -11.77 -6.45 7.04
CA SER A 59 -12.92 -5.94 6.30
C SER A 59 -12.91 -6.26 4.80
N GLY A 60 -11.83 -6.84 4.29
CA GLY A 60 -11.57 -7.05 2.86
C GLY A 60 -11.08 -5.80 2.12
N GLU A 61 -11.44 -4.61 2.59
CA GLU A 61 -10.99 -3.33 2.05
C GLU A 61 -11.02 -2.20 3.09
N THR A 62 -10.24 -1.15 2.86
CA THR A 62 -10.23 0.04 3.72
C THR A 62 -9.84 1.30 2.95
N PHE A 63 -10.16 2.47 3.52
CA PHE A 63 -9.73 3.77 3.01
C PHE A 63 -8.91 4.49 4.07
N VAL A 64 -7.63 4.72 3.79
CA VAL A 64 -6.75 5.53 4.65
C VAL A 64 -6.34 6.77 3.87
N GLN A 65 -6.66 7.95 4.39
CA GLN A 65 -6.37 9.23 3.74
C GLN A 65 -6.79 9.28 2.25
N GLY A 66 -8.00 8.78 1.97
CA GLY A 66 -8.57 8.73 0.61
C GLY A 66 -7.94 7.70 -0.33
N THR A 67 -7.02 6.86 0.17
CA THR A 67 -6.42 5.77 -0.61
C THR A 67 -7.12 4.46 -0.30
N HIS A 68 -7.64 3.80 -1.33
CA HIS A 68 -8.29 2.49 -1.24
C HIS A 68 -7.22 1.39 -1.19
N ALA A 69 -7.32 0.51 -0.19
CA ALA A 69 -6.55 -0.72 -0.11
C ALA A 69 -7.51 -1.89 -0.02
N ARG A 70 -7.16 -3.00 -0.67
CA ARG A 70 -7.94 -4.24 -0.69
C ARG A 70 -7.04 -5.44 -0.41
N LEU A 71 -7.61 -6.48 0.20
CA LEU A 71 -6.96 -7.77 0.39
C LEU A 71 -6.75 -8.51 -0.94
#